data_AF-A0A9P4UTK2-F1
#
_entry.id   AF-A0A9P4UTK2-F1
#
_cell.length_a   1.000
_cell.length_b   1.000
_cell.length_c   1.000
_cell.angle_alpha   90.00
_cell.angle_beta   90.00
_cell.angle_gamma   90.00
#
_symmetry.space_group_name_H-M   'P 1'
#
loop_
_entity.id
_entity.type
_entity.pdbx_description
1 polymer ?
#
loop_
_entity_poly.entity_id
_entity_poly.type
_entity_poly.pdbx_seq_one_letter_code
_entity_poly.pdbx_strand_id
1 'polypeptide(L)'
;MATRPSSGRATSTSVVSSVKPPTSIHPSAVVAEKAQLVGTHNIEIGENTILHPYVKIRAEGGPVKIGRDVTISETAVVGLPADRTTGEEDEVEIEEGASIESGAEVMARCIGAHSIIEVKASIGKGAMIGKYCRIAPMTEIKAGDEIPDYTVTFGHDQRRMDRTLASNPSIRDARLRGHAMEIDLLKKLIPNAAEKWR
;
A
#
# COMPACT_ATOMS: atom_id res chain seq x y z
N MET A 1 -60.53 11.82 14.11
CA MET A 1 -59.43 10.93 14.52
C MET A 1 -58.90 10.24 13.27
N ALA A 2 -57.80 10.74 12.69
CA ALA A 2 -57.24 10.23 11.44
C ALA A 2 -56.07 9.27 11.74
N THR A 3 -56.12 8.09 11.14
CA THR A 3 -55.20 6.96 11.30
C THR A 3 -53.86 7.21 10.59
N ARG A 4 -52.74 6.93 11.29
CA ARG A 4 -51.38 6.94 10.75
C ARG A 4 -51.10 5.63 9.97
N PRO A 5 -50.55 5.67 8.75
CA PRO A 5 -49.93 4.50 8.15
C PRO A 5 -48.44 4.43 8.53
N SER A 6 -48.05 3.35 9.21
CA SER A 6 -46.66 2.97 9.51
C SER A 6 -46.02 2.36 8.26
N SER A 7 -45.14 3.10 7.59
CA SER A 7 -44.29 2.57 6.52
C SER A 7 -43.09 1.84 7.12
N GLY A 8 -43.19 0.51 7.22
CA GLY A 8 -42.08 -0.37 7.55
C GLY A 8 -41.17 -0.52 6.34
N ARG A 9 -40.17 0.36 6.20
CA ARG A 9 -39.10 0.21 5.21
C ARG A 9 -38.12 -0.82 5.74
N ALA A 10 -38.28 -2.08 5.31
CA ALA A 10 -37.27 -3.11 5.50
C ALA A 10 -36.01 -2.69 4.74
N THR A 11 -35.00 -2.21 5.48
CA THR A 11 -33.64 -2.04 4.98
C THR A 11 -33.07 -3.43 4.76
N SER A 12 -33.12 -3.89 3.51
CA SER A 12 -32.32 -5.03 3.04
C SER A 12 -30.86 -4.69 3.26
N THR A 13 -30.31 -5.18 4.36
CA THR A 13 -28.87 -5.20 4.62
C THR A 13 -28.31 -6.16 3.57
N SER A 14 -27.80 -5.60 2.48
CA SER A 14 -27.00 -6.33 1.52
C SER A 14 -25.80 -6.87 2.29
N VAL A 15 -25.87 -8.15 2.64
CA VAL A 15 -24.71 -8.98 2.97
C VAL A 15 -23.77 -8.89 1.78
N VAL A 16 -22.81 -7.96 1.85
CA VAL A 16 -21.64 -7.99 0.99
C VAL A 16 -20.99 -9.31 1.31
N SER A 17 -21.20 -10.27 0.41
CA SER A 17 -20.54 -11.56 0.40
C SER A 17 -19.06 -11.32 0.67
N SER A 18 -18.56 -11.86 1.77
CA SER A 18 -17.15 -11.87 2.12
C SER A 18 -16.43 -12.81 1.15
N VAL A 19 -16.39 -12.44 -0.12
CA VAL A 19 -15.53 -13.05 -1.12
C VAL A 19 -14.13 -12.72 -0.64
N LYS A 20 -13.46 -13.71 -0.04
CA LYS A 20 -12.03 -13.57 0.24
C LYS A 20 -11.37 -13.29 -1.12
N PRO A 21 -10.61 -12.20 -1.26
CA PRO A 21 -9.89 -11.96 -2.49
C PRO A 21 -8.99 -13.17 -2.77
N PRO A 22 -8.86 -13.60 -4.04
CA PRO A 22 -7.79 -14.52 -4.39
C PRO A 22 -6.47 -13.88 -3.94
N THR A 23 -5.77 -14.55 -3.03
CA THR A 23 -4.59 -14.02 -2.34
C THR A 23 -3.47 -15.02 -2.52
N SER A 24 -2.36 -14.59 -3.12
CA SER A 24 -1.15 -15.38 -3.25
C SER A 24 -0.12 -14.79 -2.30
N ILE A 25 0.09 -15.45 -1.17
CA ILE A 25 0.98 -14.96 -0.11
C ILE A 25 2.19 -15.88 -0.01
N HIS A 26 3.37 -15.32 -0.22
CA HIS A 26 4.61 -16.10 -0.11
C HIS A 26 4.82 -16.66 1.30
N PRO A 27 5.37 -17.88 1.47
CA PRO A 27 5.56 -18.48 2.78
C PRO A 27 6.36 -17.67 3.79
N SER A 28 7.33 -16.87 3.30
CA SER A 28 8.19 -16.01 4.13
C SER A 28 7.59 -14.64 4.45
N ALA A 29 6.44 -14.28 3.89
CA ALA A 29 5.74 -13.05 4.21
C ALA A 29 5.11 -13.13 5.60
N VAL A 30 5.12 -12.01 6.31
CA VAL A 30 4.52 -11.85 7.64
C VAL A 30 3.30 -10.97 7.51
N VAL A 31 2.13 -11.51 7.81
CA VAL A 31 0.87 -10.76 7.82
C VAL A 31 0.34 -10.74 9.24
N ALA A 32 0.19 -9.55 9.81
CA ALA A 32 -0.40 -9.39 11.13
C ALA A 32 -1.87 -9.85 11.16
N GLU A 33 -2.31 -10.38 12.29
CA GLU A 33 -3.67 -10.96 12.46
C GLU A 33 -4.81 -9.97 12.16
N LYS A 34 -4.57 -8.70 12.49
CA LYS A 34 -5.51 -7.58 12.33
C LYS A 34 -5.39 -6.87 10.98
N ALA A 35 -4.55 -7.35 10.06
CA ALA A 35 -4.53 -6.85 8.69
C ALA A 35 -5.85 -7.21 7.98
N GLN A 36 -6.34 -6.30 7.15
CA GLN A 36 -7.58 -6.46 6.39
C GLN A 36 -7.23 -6.51 4.90
N LEU A 37 -7.45 -7.67 4.29
CA LEU A 37 -7.37 -7.87 2.85
C LEU A 37 -8.81 -7.90 2.33
N VAL A 38 -9.18 -6.90 1.52
CA VAL A 38 -10.53 -6.74 0.97
C VAL A 38 -10.41 -6.56 -0.53
N GLY A 39 -11.26 -7.22 -1.30
CA GLY A 39 -11.27 -7.04 -2.75
C GLY A 39 -11.89 -8.22 -3.49
N THR A 40 -12.12 -8.01 -4.78
CA THR A 40 -12.55 -9.03 -5.74
C THR A 40 -11.40 -9.48 -6.63
N HIS A 41 -10.36 -8.65 -6.77
CA HIS A 41 -9.19 -8.92 -7.61
C HIS A 41 -8.07 -9.62 -6.84
N ASN A 42 -7.08 -10.12 -7.58
CA ASN A 42 -5.94 -10.85 -7.04
C ASN A 42 -5.02 -9.93 -6.21
N ILE A 43 -4.60 -10.41 -5.04
CA ILE A 43 -3.60 -9.77 -4.20
C ILE A 43 -2.38 -10.69 -4.13
N GLU A 44 -1.25 -10.22 -4.64
CA GLU A 44 0.02 -10.95 -4.59
C GLU A 44 0.93 -10.30 -3.55
N ILE A 45 1.44 -11.11 -2.62
CA ILE A 45 2.38 -10.66 -1.58
C ILE A 45 3.68 -11.43 -1.75
N GLY A 46 4.73 -10.68 -2.10
CA GLY A 46 6.07 -11.19 -2.32
C GLY A 46 6.79 -11.65 -1.05
N GLU A 47 7.99 -12.15 -1.24
CA GLU A 47 8.82 -12.73 -0.19
C GLU A 47 9.22 -11.68 0.85
N ASN A 48 9.36 -12.09 2.11
CA ASN A 48 9.86 -11.24 3.20
C ASN A 48 9.05 -9.96 3.46
N THR A 49 7.90 -9.81 2.81
CA THR A 49 7.03 -8.65 2.99
C THR A 49 6.32 -8.71 4.33
N ILE A 50 6.21 -7.56 4.99
CA ILE A 50 5.67 -7.42 6.32
C ILE A 50 4.47 -6.48 6.29
N LEU A 51 3.32 -6.99 6.72
CA LEU A 51 2.12 -6.19 6.94
C LEU A 51 1.88 -6.01 8.43
N HIS A 52 1.88 -4.76 8.88
CA HIS A 52 1.59 -4.40 10.26
C HIS A 52 0.10 -4.60 10.62
N PRO A 53 -0.23 -4.63 11.92
CA PRO A 53 -1.63 -4.62 12.36
C PRO A 53 -2.39 -3.42 11.79
N TYR A 54 -3.68 -3.61 11.48
CA TYR A 54 -4.58 -2.57 10.96
C TYR A 54 -4.26 -2.03 9.56
N VAL A 55 -3.32 -2.64 8.84
CA VAL A 55 -3.14 -2.40 7.40
C VAL A 55 -4.40 -2.80 6.64
N LYS A 56 -4.76 -2.01 5.63
CA LYS A 56 -5.90 -2.29 4.75
C LYS A 56 -5.42 -2.38 3.30
N ILE A 57 -5.49 -3.57 2.73
CA ILE A 57 -5.24 -3.77 1.31
C ILE A 57 -6.59 -3.86 0.61
N ARG A 58 -6.82 -3.01 -0.38
CA ARG A 58 -8.06 -2.87 -1.14
C ARG A 58 -7.82 -3.22 -2.61
N ALA A 59 -8.15 -4.44 -2.98
CA ALA A 59 -8.15 -4.92 -4.37
C ALA A 59 -9.57 -4.92 -4.94
N GLU A 60 -10.30 -3.81 -4.78
CA GLU A 60 -11.65 -3.64 -5.30
C GLU A 60 -11.64 -3.02 -6.71
N GLY A 61 -10.76 -2.05 -6.97
CA GLY A 61 -10.64 -1.38 -8.27
C GLY A 61 -9.65 -2.03 -9.25
N GLY A 62 -8.87 -3.01 -8.80
CA GLY A 62 -7.88 -3.69 -9.61
C GLY A 62 -6.98 -4.63 -8.78
N PRO A 63 -6.14 -5.44 -9.45
CA PRO A 63 -5.18 -6.32 -8.78
C PRO A 63 -4.10 -5.50 -8.04
N VAL A 64 -3.62 -6.05 -6.93
CA VAL A 64 -2.55 -5.43 -6.12
C VAL A 64 -1.38 -6.40 -6.03
N LYS A 65 -0.24 -6.00 -6.56
CA LYS A 65 1.02 -6.75 -6.51
C LYS A 65 1.98 -6.06 -5.57
N ILE A 66 2.37 -6.78 -4.53
CA ILE A 66 3.36 -6.34 -3.56
C ILE A 66 4.63 -7.16 -3.77
N GLY A 67 5.73 -6.46 -4.05
CA GLY A 67 7.04 -7.06 -4.28
C GLY A 67 7.65 -7.72 -3.05
N ARG A 68 8.94 -8.05 -3.17
CA ARG A 68 9.74 -8.63 -2.08
C ARG A 68 10.29 -7.55 -1.14
N ASP A 69 10.54 -7.93 0.10
CA ASP A 69 11.17 -7.07 1.11
C ASP A 69 10.41 -5.74 1.30
N VAL A 70 9.08 -5.75 1.17
CA VAL A 70 8.24 -4.56 1.34
C VAL A 70 7.75 -4.49 2.80
N THR A 71 7.80 -3.31 3.40
CA THR A 71 7.21 -3.05 4.73
C THR A 71 6.01 -2.13 4.61
N ILE A 72 4.88 -2.53 5.19
CA ILE A 72 3.66 -1.72 5.25
C ILE A 72 3.29 -1.53 6.72
N SER A 73 3.48 -0.31 7.20
CA SER A 73 3.25 0.12 8.57
C SER A 73 1.76 0.23 8.92
N GLU A 74 1.46 0.34 10.22
CA GLU A 74 0.10 0.31 10.73
C GLU A 74 -0.83 1.35 10.09
N THR A 75 -2.11 1.04 9.98
CA THR A 75 -3.16 1.94 9.45
C THR A 75 -2.97 2.39 8.00
N ALA A 76 -1.89 2.00 7.33
CA ALA A 76 -1.69 2.28 5.92
C ALA A 76 -2.77 1.59 5.05
N VAL A 77 -3.15 2.28 3.99
CA VAL A 77 -4.16 1.82 3.03
C VAL A 77 -3.50 1.70 1.68
N VAL A 78 -3.53 0.51 1.09
CA VAL A 78 -2.94 0.24 -0.23
C VAL A 78 -4.01 -0.31 -1.16
N GLY A 79 -4.09 0.24 -2.36
CA GLY A 79 -4.98 -0.22 -3.41
C GLY A 79 -6.08 0.79 -3.75
N LEU A 80 -6.86 0.47 -4.79
CA LEU A 80 -7.90 1.36 -5.29
C LEU A 80 -9.27 1.00 -4.72
N PRO A 81 -10.08 2.02 -4.34
CA PRO A 81 -11.50 1.80 -4.10
C PRO A 81 -12.20 1.36 -5.39
N ALA A 82 -13.35 0.69 -5.27
CA ALA A 82 -14.22 0.38 -6.40
C ALA A 82 -14.70 1.67 -7.11
N ASP A 83 -13.94 2.16 -8.10
CA ASP A 83 -14.31 3.31 -8.89
C ASP A 83 -15.04 2.86 -10.16
N ARG A 84 -16.37 2.97 -10.13
CA ARG A 84 -17.26 2.61 -11.25
C ARG A 84 -17.17 3.57 -12.44
N THR A 85 -16.35 4.61 -12.34
CA THR A 85 -16.39 5.75 -13.27
C THR A 85 -15.46 5.58 -14.47
N THR A 86 -14.38 4.80 -14.34
CA THR A 86 -13.32 4.73 -15.37
C THR A 86 -13.27 3.43 -16.16
N GLY A 87 -13.90 2.33 -15.71
CA GLY A 87 -13.99 1.09 -16.48
C GLY A 87 -12.65 0.38 -16.78
N GLU A 88 -11.52 1.03 -16.50
CA GLU A 88 -10.18 0.48 -16.55
C GLU A 88 -9.80 -0.06 -15.18
N GLU A 89 -9.32 -1.31 -15.16
CA GLU A 89 -8.74 -1.94 -13.99
C GLU A 89 -7.34 -1.34 -13.79
N ASP A 90 -7.22 -0.39 -12.87
CA ASP A 90 -5.92 0.16 -12.50
C ASP A 90 -5.21 -0.84 -11.58
N GLU A 91 -4.13 -1.41 -12.08
CA GLU A 91 -3.24 -2.27 -11.32
C GLU A 91 -2.33 -1.44 -10.40
N VAL A 92 -2.17 -1.88 -9.16
CA VAL A 92 -1.19 -1.32 -8.21
C VAL A 92 -0.03 -2.26 -8.08
N GLU A 93 1.14 -1.81 -8.50
CA GLU A 93 2.39 -2.53 -8.34
C GLU A 93 3.30 -1.80 -7.36
N ILE A 94 3.75 -2.52 -6.33
CA ILE A 94 4.78 -2.07 -5.40
C ILE A 94 6.02 -2.90 -5.68
N GLU A 95 7.08 -2.26 -6.17
CA GLU A 95 8.36 -2.92 -6.41
C GLU A 95 9.06 -3.30 -5.09
N GLU A 96 10.18 -3.99 -5.22
CA GLU A 96 10.95 -4.50 -4.09
C GLU A 96 11.49 -3.43 -3.14
N GLY A 97 11.62 -3.77 -1.86
CA GLY A 97 12.29 -2.92 -0.88
C GLY A 97 11.57 -1.60 -0.60
N ALA A 98 10.34 -1.41 -1.08
CA ALA A 98 9.54 -0.24 -0.78
C ALA A 98 9.12 -0.23 0.69
N SER A 99 9.03 0.95 1.29
CA SER A 99 8.61 1.13 2.68
C SER A 99 7.43 2.09 2.72
N ILE A 100 6.29 1.63 3.20
CA ILE A 100 5.07 2.41 3.34
C ILE A 100 4.82 2.64 4.83
N GLU A 101 4.90 3.89 5.24
CA GLU A 101 4.79 4.28 6.64
C GLU A 101 3.35 4.43 7.14
N SER A 102 3.23 4.61 8.45
CA SER A 102 1.94 4.60 9.15
C SER A 102 0.97 5.65 8.58
N GLY A 103 -0.26 5.21 8.31
CA GLY A 103 -1.33 6.06 7.80
C GLY A 103 -1.12 6.61 6.39
N ALA A 104 -0.15 6.09 5.64
CA ALA A 104 -0.01 6.42 4.22
C ALA A 104 -1.15 5.81 3.39
N GLU A 105 -1.60 6.53 2.37
CA GLU A 105 -2.62 6.09 1.42
C GLU A 105 -2.00 5.96 0.03
N VAL A 106 -2.04 4.75 -0.51
CA VAL A 106 -1.35 4.40 -1.76
C VAL A 106 -2.37 3.99 -2.81
N MET A 107 -2.63 4.89 -3.77
CA MET A 107 -3.44 4.62 -4.97
C MET A 107 -2.61 4.73 -6.27
N ALA A 108 -1.27 4.70 -6.15
CA ALA A 108 -0.36 4.73 -7.29
C ALA A 108 -0.52 3.51 -8.20
N ARG A 109 -0.20 3.67 -9.48
CA ARG A 109 -0.07 2.56 -10.44
C ARG A 109 1.20 1.76 -10.17
N CYS A 110 2.29 2.46 -9.92
CA CYS A 110 3.60 1.85 -9.69
C CYS A 110 4.37 2.61 -8.60
N ILE A 111 4.95 1.87 -7.66
CA ILE A 111 5.92 2.38 -6.69
C ILE A 111 7.25 1.70 -6.99
N GLY A 112 8.25 2.49 -7.37
CA GLY A 112 9.57 1.98 -7.70
C GLY A 112 10.34 1.44 -6.49
N ALA A 113 11.35 0.65 -6.79
CA ALA A 113 12.13 -0.08 -5.81
C ALA A 113 12.85 0.84 -4.82
N HIS A 114 12.91 0.40 -3.57
CA HIS A 114 13.55 1.13 -2.46
C HIS A 114 13.02 2.54 -2.22
N SER A 115 11.77 2.79 -2.65
CA SER A 115 11.09 4.04 -2.39
C SER A 115 10.43 4.03 -1.01
N ILE A 116 10.50 5.17 -0.34
CA ILE A 116 9.98 5.35 1.02
C ILE A 116 8.83 6.35 0.96
N ILE A 117 7.66 5.91 1.39
CA ILE A 117 6.46 6.72 1.51
C ILE A 117 6.28 6.99 3.00
N GLU A 118 6.47 8.25 3.41
CA GLU A 118 6.42 8.60 4.83
C GLU A 118 5.00 8.73 5.39
N VAL A 119 4.93 8.95 6.70
CA VAL A 119 3.71 8.95 7.51
C VAL A 119 2.65 9.91 6.94
N LYS A 120 1.42 9.42 6.78
CA LYS A 120 0.28 10.18 6.26
C LYS A 120 0.49 10.81 4.88
N ALA A 121 1.42 10.31 4.08
CA ALA A 121 1.51 10.69 2.68
C ALA A 121 0.33 10.09 1.91
N SER A 122 -0.26 10.85 1.00
CA SER A 122 -1.33 10.39 0.12
C SER A 122 -0.84 10.38 -1.32
N ILE A 123 -1.02 9.26 -2.00
CA ILE A 123 -0.61 9.09 -3.39
C ILE A 123 -1.86 8.93 -4.24
N GLY A 124 -2.07 9.88 -5.14
CA GLY A 124 -3.21 9.92 -6.02
C GLY A 124 -3.28 8.75 -6.99
N LYS A 125 -4.50 8.51 -7.48
CA LYS A 125 -4.82 7.45 -8.45
C LYS A 125 -3.92 7.54 -9.68
N GLY A 126 -3.28 6.44 -10.06
CA GLY A 126 -2.48 6.35 -11.28
C GLY A 126 -1.13 7.07 -11.23
N ALA A 127 -0.71 7.59 -10.07
CA ALA A 127 0.63 8.15 -9.93
C ALA A 127 1.72 7.09 -10.14
N MET A 128 2.85 7.49 -10.70
CA MET A 128 4.02 6.63 -10.91
C MET A 128 5.20 7.19 -10.13
N ILE A 129 5.69 6.42 -9.16
CA ILE A 129 6.85 6.79 -8.35
C ILE A 129 8.05 6.00 -8.85
N GLY A 130 9.12 6.71 -9.19
CA GLY A 130 10.39 6.12 -9.59
C GLY A 130 11.12 5.39 -8.46
N LYS A 131 12.36 4.98 -8.73
CA LYS A 131 13.21 4.21 -7.82
C LYS A 131 13.96 5.12 -6.85
N TYR A 132 14.19 4.63 -5.63
CA TYR A 132 14.88 5.36 -4.56
C TYR A 132 14.26 6.73 -4.25
N CYS A 133 12.94 6.85 -4.45
CA CYS A 133 12.21 8.07 -4.16
C CYS A 133 11.86 8.15 -2.68
N ARG A 134 11.68 9.36 -2.17
CA ARG A 134 11.24 9.59 -0.80
C ARG A 134 10.12 10.61 -0.79
N ILE A 135 8.95 10.21 -0.33
CA ILE A 135 7.80 11.09 -0.20
C ILE A 135 7.73 11.53 1.26
N ALA A 136 7.85 12.83 1.51
CA ALA A 136 7.85 13.37 2.87
C ALA A 136 6.49 13.18 3.56
N PRO A 137 6.42 13.32 4.90
CA PRO A 137 5.19 13.14 5.65
C PRO A 137 4.13 14.14 5.23
N MET A 138 2.86 13.74 5.30
CA MET A 138 1.71 14.61 5.01
C MET A 138 1.76 15.28 3.63
N THR A 139 2.51 14.69 2.70
CA THR A 139 2.61 15.17 1.32
C THR A 139 1.57 14.44 0.47
N GLU A 140 0.87 15.19 -0.36
CA GLU A 140 -0.09 14.66 -1.32
C GLU A 140 0.52 14.69 -2.72
N ILE A 141 0.51 13.54 -3.41
CA ILE A 141 0.89 13.42 -4.82
C ILE A 141 -0.39 13.40 -5.64
N LYS A 142 -0.44 14.21 -6.69
CA LYS A 142 -1.61 14.29 -7.56
C LYS A 142 -1.83 13.00 -8.33
N ALA A 143 -3.08 12.75 -8.71
CA ALA A 143 -3.44 11.64 -9.58
C ALA A 143 -2.74 11.77 -10.94
N GLY A 144 -2.18 10.67 -11.45
CA GLY A 144 -1.43 10.62 -12.71
C GLY A 144 -0.08 11.35 -12.69
N ASP A 145 0.41 11.77 -11.52
CA ASP A 145 1.69 12.45 -11.42
C ASP A 145 2.87 11.46 -11.51
N GLU A 146 3.94 11.89 -12.17
CA GLU A 146 5.14 11.09 -12.38
C GLU A 146 6.30 11.68 -11.56
N ILE A 147 6.81 10.90 -10.60
CA ILE A 147 7.96 11.26 -9.79
C ILE A 147 9.18 10.53 -10.35
N PRO A 148 10.20 11.25 -10.87
CA PRO A 148 11.38 10.61 -11.44
C PRO A 148 12.26 9.99 -10.35
N ASP A 149 13.11 9.04 -10.74
CA ASP A 149 14.04 8.35 -9.84
C ASP A 149 14.89 9.31 -9.00
N TYR A 150 15.25 8.87 -7.78
CA TYR A 150 16.05 9.63 -6.81
C TYR A 150 15.42 10.97 -6.41
N THR A 151 14.11 11.08 -6.47
CA THR A 151 13.41 12.32 -6.10
C THR A 151 12.87 12.25 -4.68
N VAL A 152 13.11 13.33 -3.93
CA VAL A 152 12.52 13.60 -2.64
C VAL A 152 11.44 14.65 -2.82
N THR A 153 10.19 14.29 -2.55
CA THR A 153 9.06 15.22 -2.58
C THR A 153 8.83 15.73 -1.16
N PHE A 154 8.72 17.05 -0.97
CA PHE A 154 8.48 17.67 0.31
C PHE A 154 7.68 18.97 0.15
N GLY A 155 6.88 19.32 1.17
CA GLY A 155 6.02 20.50 1.11
C GLY A 155 4.95 20.39 0.00
N HIS A 156 4.20 21.47 -0.23
CA HIS A 156 3.18 21.55 -1.28
C HIS A 156 3.80 21.41 -2.69
N ASP A 157 3.92 20.17 -3.19
CA ASP A 157 4.44 19.78 -4.50
C ASP A 157 5.93 20.10 -4.78
N GLN A 158 6.76 20.45 -3.79
CA GLN A 158 8.18 20.66 -4.08
C GLN A 158 8.92 19.33 -4.24
N ARG A 159 9.81 19.30 -5.23
CA ARG A 159 10.62 18.12 -5.55
C ARG A 159 12.08 18.51 -5.54
N ARG A 160 12.91 17.68 -4.93
CA ARG A 160 14.36 17.81 -4.96
C ARG A 160 14.97 16.48 -5.34
N MET A 161 15.89 16.50 -6.28
CA MET A 161 16.69 15.34 -6.59
C MET A 161 17.71 15.08 -5.48
N ASP A 162 17.71 13.86 -4.94
CA ASP A 162 18.73 13.39 -4.02
C ASP A 162 19.98 13.00 -4.81
N ARG A 163 20.80 14.00 -5.10
CA ARG A 163 22.10 13.82 -5.75
C ARG A 163 23.03 12.92 -4.93
N THR A 164 22.83 12.82 -3.61
CA THR A 164 23.67 11.99 -2.73
C THR A 164 23.42 10.52 -3.00
N LEU A 165 22.14 10.11 -3.07
CA LEU A 165 21.77 8.77 -3.50
C LEU A 165 22.14 8.53 -4.97
N ALA A 166 21.93 9.52 -5.84
CA ALA A 166 22.24 9.37 -7.26
C ALA A 166 23.75 9.12 -7.53
N SER A 167 24.64 9.76 -6.78
CA SER A 167 26.10 9.71 -7.02
C SER A 167 26.86 8.67 -6.20
N ASN A 168 26.38 8.31 -5.00
CA ASN A 168 27.13 7.46 -4.07
C ASN A 168 26.50 6.06 -3.93
N PRO A 169 27.05 5.03 -4.59
CA PRO A 169 26.54 3.66 -4.46
C PRO A 169 26.69 3.12 -3.04
N SER A 170 27.73 3.50 -2.30
CA SER A 170 27.95 3.08 -0.92
C SER A 170 26.80 3.46 0.03
N ILE A 171 26.11 4.58 -0.24
CA ILE A 171 24.96 5.04 0.55
C ILE A 171 23.72 4.20 0.21
N ARG A 172 23.56 3.78 -1.04
CA ARG A 172 22.49 2.86 -1.45
C ARG A 172 22.67 1.51 -0.77
N ASP A 173 23.90 0.99 -0.77
CA ASP A 173 24.22 -0.27 -0.12
C ASP A 173 23.97 -0.18 1.40
N ALA A 174 24.32 0.95 2.02
CA ALA A 174 24.04 1.18 3.43
C ALA A 174 22.54 1.21 3.73
N ARG A 175 21.73 1.85 2.87
CA ARG A 175 20.27 1.84 2.99
C ARG A 175 19.68 0.45 2.82
N LEU A 176 20.13 -0.30 1.81
CA LEU A 176 19.67 -1.64 1.56
C LEU A 176 19.96 -2.57 2.74
N ARG A 177 21.16 -2.48 3.32
CA ARG A 177 21.50 -3.22 4.54
C ARG A 177 20.65 -2.80 5.73
N GLY A 178 20.40 -1.50 5.91
CA GLY A 178 19.53 -1.00 6.97
C GLY A 178 18.11 -1.54 6.86
N HIS A 179 17.55 -1.50 5.64
CA HIS A 179 16.23 -2.02 5.33
C HIS A 179 16.12 -3.54 5.59
N ALA A 180 17.12 -4.30 5.15
CA ALA A 180 17.17 -5.73 5.42
C ALA A 180 17.22 -6.05 6.93
N MET A 181 18.00 -5.30 7.70
CA MET A 181 18.07 -5.44 9.16
C MET A 181 16.73 -5.09 9.84
N GLU A 182 16.04 -4.07 9.34
CA GLU A 182 14.73 -3.68 9.82
C GLU A 182 13.70 -4.79 9.58
N ILE A 183 13.67 -5.37 8.38
CA ILE A 183 12.81 -6.51 8.04
C ILE A 183 13.09 -7.69 8.98
N ASP A 184 14.35 -8.03 9.21
CA ASP A 184 14.73 -9.14 10.10
C ASP A 184 14.31 -8.89 11.55
N LEU A 185 14.33 -7.64 12.00
CA LEU A 185 13.82 -7.25 13.32
C LEU A 185 12.30 -7.37 13.37
N LEU A 186 11.60 -6.80 12.40
CA LEU A 186 10.14 -6.79 12.34
C LEU A 186 9.56 -8.19 12.23
N LYS A 187 10.20 -9.11 11.49
CA LYS A 187 9.83 -10.53 11.45
C LYS A 187 9.88 -11.21 12.82
N LYS A 188 10.77 -10.77 13.71
CA LYS A 188 10.86 -11.30 15.09
C LYS A 188 9.85 -10.66 16.04
N LEU A 189 9.47 -9.41 15.78
CA LEU A 189 8.55 -8.65 16.62
C LEU A 189 7.08 -8.91 16.30
N ILE A 190 6.73 -9.05 15.03
CA ILE A 190 5.35 -9.19 14.58
C ILE A 190 4.98 -10.67 14.56
N PRO A 191 3.99 -11.10 15.36
CA PRO A 191 3.51 -12.48 15.32
C PRO A 191 2.91 -12.77 13.94
N ASN A 192 3.41 -13.80 13.27
CA ASN A 192 2.96 -14.15 11.93
C ASN A 192 1.58 -14.83 11.98
N ALA A 193 0.59 -14.20 11.37
CA ALA A 193 -0.75 -14.75 11.19
C ALA A 193 -1.09 -14.97 9.71
N ALA A 194 -0.08 -15.06 8.83
CA ALA A 194 -0.27 -15.25 7.39
C ALA A 194 -1.03 -16.54 7.03
N GLU A 195 -1.00 -17.57 7.88
CA GLU A 195 -1.76 -18.81 7.68
C GLU A 195 -3.29 -18.59 7.58
N LYS A 196 -3.80 -17.50 8.16
CA LYS A 196 -5.24 -17.14 8.10
C LYS A 196 -5.73 -16.84 6.67
N TRP A 197 -4.82 -16.44 5.79
CA TRP A 197 -5.10 -15.96 4.45
C TRP A 197 -4.55 -16.88 3.35
N ARG A 198 -3.99 -18.04 3.73
CA ARG A 198 -3.63 -19.11 2.80
C ARG A 198 -4.79 -20.04 2.51
#